data_AF-A0A2S4HAK6-F1
#
_entry.id   AF-A0A2S4HAK6-F1
#
_cell.length_a   1.000
_cell.length_b   1.000
_cell.length_c   1.000
_cell.angle_alpha   90.00
_cell.angle_beta   90.00
_cell.angle_gamma   90.00
#
_symmetry.space_group_name_H-M   'P 1'
#
loop_
_entity.id
_entity.type
_entity.pdbx_description
1 polymer ?
#
loop_
_entity_poly.entity_id
_entity_poly.type
_entity_poly.pdbx_seq_one_letter_code
_entity_poly.pdbx_strand_id
1 'polypeptide(L)'
;MKIEWEVLSAPATNGVKARYFIQSAAQLEAELAPLLAACVNKAVDELHSNILDNSLYLLFEFDKNLVLNIVVTDESKQQESPYRVVCDMASLQPYLLESTHWKFKGEEFADVVKHELRDYLSTCSGFMRYSLVAVFSEGDRAKTELL
;
A
#
# COMPACT_ATOMS: atom_id res chain seq x y z
N MET A 1 -8.65 15.18 -3.30
CA MET A 1 -9.45 13.95 -3.39
C MET A 1 -10.07 13.64 -2.03
N LYS A 2 -11.37 13.37 -1.97
CA LYS A 2 -12.04 12.89 -0.75
C LYS A 2 -12.05 11.36 -0.82
N ILE A 3 -11.25 10.71 0.02
CA ILE A 3 -11.15 9.25 0.07
C ILE A 3 -12.16 8.75 1.10
N GLU A 4 -13.12 7.95 0.65
CA GLU A 4 -14.09 7.31 1.53
C GLU A 4 -13.60 5.91 1.89
N TRP A 5 -13.30 5.71 3.17
CA TRP A 5 -12.75 4.47 3.70
C TRP A 5 -13.86 3.55 4.17
N GLU A 6 -13.78 2.28 3.77
CA GLU A 6 -14.49 1.21 4.48
C GLU A 6 -13.66 0.84 5.72
N VAL A 7 -14.14 1.24 6.91
CA VAL A 7 -13.52 0.86 8.19
C VAL A 7 -14.22 -0.39 8.69
N LEU A 8 -13.52 -1.52 8.70
CA LEU A 8 -14.06 -2.78 9.17
C LEU A 8 -13.91 -2.84 10.70
N SER A 9 -15.04 -2.88 11.41
CA SER A 9 -15.06 -2.94 12.88
C SER A 9 -14.45 -4.24 13.42
N ALA A 10 -13.79 -4.14 14.58
CA ALA A 10 -13.01 -5.21 15.18
C ALA A 10 -13.84 -6.39 15.73
N PRO A 11 -13.26 -7.61 15.76
CA PRO A 11 -12.02 -7.97 15.09
C PRO A 11 -12.32 -8.17 13.61
N ALA A 12 -11.74 -7.32 12.77
CA ALA A 12 -12.01 -7.30 11.35
C ALA A 12 -11.71 -8.69 10.78
N THR A 13 -12.62 -9.21 9.97
CA THR A 13 -12.42 -10.46 9.25
C THR A 13 -11.07 -10.38 8.52
N ASN A 14 -10.12 -11.25 8.86
CA ASN A 14 -8.76 -11.31 8.30
C ASN A 14 -7.80 -10.14 8.61
N GLY A 15 -8.06 -9.32 9.65
CA GLY A 15 -7.11 -8.28 10.10
C GLY A 15 -7.05 -7.02 9.24
N VAL A 16 -7.98 -6.81 8.31
CA VAL A 16 -8.07 -5.58 7.51
C VAL A 16 -8.77 -4.49 8.30
N LYS A 17 -8.08 -3.42 8.70
CA LYS A 17 -8.68 -2.34 9.53
C LYS A 17 -9.31 -1.24 8.70
N ALA A 18 -8.71 -0.94 7.55
CA ALA A 18 -9.24 0.02 6.61
C ALA A 18 -9.02 -0.49 5.19
N ARG A 19 -10.05 -0.36 4.35
CA ARG A 19 -9.95 -0.64 2.93
C ARG A 19 -10.44 0.56 2.14
N TYR A 20 -9.71 0.90 1.09
CA TYR A 20 -10.17 1.82 0.07
C TYR A 20 -10.37 1.09 -1.25
N PHE A 21 -11.46 1.44 -1.95
CA PHE A 21 -11.74 0.98 -3.30
C PHE A 21 -11.70 2.18 -4.24
N ILE A 22 -10.93 2.08 -5.33
CA ILE A 22 -10.95 3.12 -6.34
C ILE A 22 -12.24 3.05 -7.16
N GLN A 23 -12.96 4.16 -7.22
CA GLN A 23 -14.29 4.25 -7.82
C GLN A 23 -14.25 4.59 -9.32
N SER A 24 -13.17 5.19 -9.81
CA SER A 24 -13.06 5.62 -11.20
C SER A 24 -11.61 5.64 -11.68
N ALA A 25 -11.37 5.09 -12.86
CA ALA A 25 -10.07 5.15 -13.54
C ALA A 25 -9.80 6.50 -14.21
N ALA A 26 -10.84 7.32 -14.43
CA ALA A 26 -10.73 8.58 -15.19
C ALA A 26 -9.80 9.63 -14.53
N GLN A 27 -9.37 9.39 -13.30
CA GLN A 27 -8.51 10.30 -12.56
C GLN A 27 -7.19 9.64 -12.12
N LEU A 28 -6.94 8.39 -12.52
CA LEU A 28 -5.81 7.59 -12.03
C LEU A 28 -4.45 8.29 -12.23
N GLU A 29 -4.24 8.93 -13.38
CA GLU A 29 -2.98 9.61 -13.70
C GLU A 29 -2.63 10.70 -12.68
N ALA A 30 -3.62 11.52 -12.32
CA ALA A 30 -3.47 12.63 -11.38
C ALA A 30 -3.64 12.22 -9.92
N GLU A 31 -4.36 11.11 -9.67
CA GLU A 31 -4.81 10.73 -8.33
C GLU A 31 -4.09 9.51 -7.75
N LEU A 32 -3.27 8.78 -8.51
CA LEU A 32 -2.51 7.63 -8.00
C LEU A 32 -1.57 8.04 -6.85
N ALA A 33 -0.75 9.07 -7.05
CA ALA A 33 0.19 9.55 -6.03
C ALA A 33 -0.52 9.98 -4.73
N PRO A 34 -1.54 10.88 -4.75
CA PRO A 34 -2.25 11.26 -3.53
C PRO A 34 -3.06 10.11 -2.93
N LEU A 35 -3.51 9.13 -3.73
CA LEU A 35 -4.17 7.93 -3.23
C LEU A 35 -3.21 7.07 -2.42
N LEU A 36 -2.05 6.74 -2.99
CA LEU A 36 -1.02 5.95 -2.32
C LEU A 36 -0.52 6.65 -1.05
N ALA A 37 -0.30 7.96 -1.12
CA ALA A 37 0.05 8.79 0.03
C ALA A 37 -0.99 8.69 1.16
N ALA A 38 -2.28 8.72 0.83
CA ALA A 38 -3.32 8.59 1.82
C ALA A 38 -3.42 7.17 2.41
N CYS A 39 -3.15 6.14 1.63
CA CYS A 39 -3.06 4.76 2.13
C CYS A 39 -1.89 4.59 3.10
N VAL A 40 -0.73 5.16 2.76
CA VAL A 40 0.44 5.19 3.64
C VAL A 40 0.11 5.94 4.93
N ASN A 41 -0.48 7.14 4.84
CA ASN A 41 -0.87 7.90 6.03
C ASN A 41 -1.84 7.13 6.92
N LYS A 42 -2.82 6.47 6.30
CA LYS A 42 -3.78 5.65 7.03
C LYS A 42 -3.11 4.48 7.76
N ALA A 43 -2.08 3.87 7.16
CA ALA A 43 -1.30 2.82 7.81
C ALA A 43 -0.39 3.38 8.92
N VAL A 44 0.22 4.54 8.67
CA VAL A 44 1.09 5.26 9.62
C VAL A 44 0.33 5.66 10.88
N ASP A 45 -0.91 6.13 10.74
CA ASP A 45 -1.80 6.46 11.86
C ASP A 45 -2.03 5.26 12.78
N GLU A 46 -1.96 4.04 12.24
CA GLU A 46 -2.18 2.79 12.99
C GLU A 46 -0.89 2.18 13.56
N LEU A 47 0.29 2.72 13.23
CA LEU A 47 1.58 2.15 13.67
C LEU A 47 1.70 2.06 15.18
N HIS A 48 1.17 3.03 15.92
CA HIS A 48 1.19 3.01 17.39
C HIS A 48 0.48 1.77 17.98
N SER A 49 -0.50 1.21 17.28
CA SER A 49 -1.24 0.00 17.67
C SER A 49 -0.72 -1.27 16.98
N ASN A 50 0.09 -1.12 15.92
CA ASN A 50 0.57 -2.22 15.10
C ASN A 50 2.03 -2.60 15.38
N ILE A 51 2.84 -1.73 15.96
CA ILE A 51 4.22 -2.06 16.32
C ILE A 51 4.20 -2.92 17.58
N LEU A 52 4.75 -4.12 17.44
CA LEU A 52 4.98 -5.09 18.50
C LEU A 52 6.50 -5.22 18.73
N ASP A 53 6.92 -5.91 19.79
CA ASP A 53 8.33 -6.03 20.18
C ASP A 53 9.25 -6.56 19.07
N ASN A 54 8.73 -7.40 18.17
CA ASN A 54 9.48 -8.01 17.06
C ASN A 54 9.20 -7.37 15.69
N SER A 55 8.50 -6.23 15.64
CA SER A 55 8.21 -5.54 14.38
C SER A 55 9.49 -4.95 13.77
N LEU A 56 9.71 -5.22 12.48
CA LEU A 56 10.89 -4.74 11.76
C LEU A 56 10.51 -4.02 10.46
N TYR A 57 9.55 -4.56 9.71
CA TYR A 57 9.22 -4.05 8.38
C TYR A 57 7.85 -3.38 8.34
N LEU A 58 7.75 -2.29 7.58
CA LEU A 58 6.50 -1.86 6.98
C LEU A 58 6.48 -2.43 5.56
N LEU A 59 5.70 -3.50 5.38
CA LEU A 59 5.60 -4.24 4.13
C LEU A 59 4.48 -3.67 3.25
N PHE A 60 4.85 -3.31 2.03
CA PHE A 60 3.98 -2.95 0.92
C PHE A 60 3.91 -4.15 -0.02
N GLU A 61 2.85 -4.94 0.09
CA GLU A 61 2.64 -6.13 -0.74
C GLU A 61 1.63 -5.80 -1.84
N PHE A 62 2.10 -5.76 -3.07
CA PHE A 62 1.29 -5.55 -4.25
C PHE A 62 1.11 -6.87 -5.00
N ASP A 63 -0.14 -7.22 -5.32
CA ASP A 63 -0.46 -8.47 -6.02
C ASP A 63 -0.90 -8.25 -7.47
N LYS A 64 -0.97 -9.35 -8.22
CA LYS A 64 -1.43 -9.37 -9.61
C LYS A 64 -2.89 -8.94 -9.82
N ASN A 65 -3.69 -8.86 -8.75
CA ASN A 65 -5.07 -8.41 -8.79
C ASN A 65 -5.18 -6.90 -8.60
N LEU A 66 -4.04 -6.19 -8.60
CA LEU A 66 -3.94 -4.76 -8.35
C LEU A 66 -4.38 -4.39 -6.92
N VAL A 67 -4.10 -5.25 -5.94
CA VAL A 67 -4.37 -4.97 -4.54
C VAL A 67 -3.06 -4.67 -3.82
N LEU A 68 -3.00 -3.49 -3.19
CA LEU A 68 -1.90 -3.11 -2.30
C LEU A 68 -2.30 -3.36 -0.85
N ASN A 69 -1.53 -4.19 -0.16
CA ASN A 69 -1.59 -4.38 1.28
C ASN A 69 -0.44 -3.63 1.96
N ILE A 70 -0.76 -2.87 3.00
CA ILE A 70 0.22 -2.17 3.83
C ILE A 70 0.10 -2.72 5.25
N VAL A 71 1.15 -3.39 5.72
CA VAL A 71 1.13 -4.12 7.00
C VAL A 71 2.48 -4.08 7.68
N VAL A 72 2.50 -4.06 9.01
CA VAL A 72 3.73 -4.21 9.80
C VAL A 72 4.01 -5.70 9.99
N THR A 73 5.28 -6.09 9.89
CA THR A 73 5.67 -7.49 10.05
C THR A 73 7.05 -7.65 10.70
N ASP A 74 7.33 -8.87 11.17
CA ASP A 74 8.59 -9.29 11.75
C ASP A 74 9.70 -9.48 10.70
N GLU A 75 10.89 -9.88 11.14
CA GLU A 75 12.03 -10.13 10.26
C GLU A 75 11.73 -11.16 9.15
N SER A 76 10.97 -12.22 9.49
CA SER A 76 10.60 -13.29 8.55
C SER A 76 9.53 -12.86 7.53
N LYS A 77 8.86 -11.72 7.74
CA LYS A 77 7.74 -11.22 6.94
C LYS A 77 6.50 -12.14 6.97
N GLN A 78 6.45 -13.06 7.94
CA GLN A 78 5.37 -14.05 8.09
C GLN A 78 4.46 -13.69 9.27
N GLN A 79 4.98 -13.04 10.30
CA GLN A 79 4.21 -12.61 11.45
C GLN A 79 3.77 -11.18 11.23
N GLU A 80 2.52 -11.01 10.85
CA GLU A 80 1.93 -9.71 10.64
C GLU A 80 1.32 -9.15 11.92
N SER A 81 1.33 -7.83 12.01
CA SER A 81 0.57 -7.12 13.01
C SER A 81 -0.94 -7.27 12.79
N PRO A 82 -1.76 -7.09 13.85
CA PRO A 82 -3.19 -7.39 13.78
C PRO A 82 -3.97 -6.59 12.73
N TYR A 83 -3.45 -5.43 12.32
CA TYR A 83 -4.12 -4.55 11.39
C TYR A 83 -3.30 -4.28 10.13
N ARG A 84 -3.98 -4.32 8.99
CA ARG A 84 -3.46 -3.85 7.71
C ARG A 84 -4.39 -2.82 7.06
N VAL A 85 -3.82 -1.99 6.21
CA VAL A 85 -4.54 -1.11 5.30
C VAL A 85 -4.50 -1.70 3.90
N VAL A 86 -5.64 -1.69 3.21
CA VAL A 86 -5.77 -2.26 1.86
C VAL A 86 -6.23 -1.18 0.89
N CYS A 87 -5.56 -1.08 -0.25
CA CYS A 87 -6.01 -0.30 -1.40
C CYS A 87 -6.31 -1.27 -2.54
N ASP A 88 -7.61 -1.43 -2.85
CA ASP A 88 -8.10 -2.27 -3.92
C ASP A 88 -8.25 -1.43 -5.21
N MET A 89 -7.43 -1.78 -6.21
CA MET A 89 -7.39 -1.11 -7.50
C MET A 89 -7.77 -2.06 -8.65
N ALA A 90 -8.42 -3.20 -8.35
CA ALA A 90 -8.78 -4.20 -9.35
C ALA A 90 -9.67 -3.62 -10.47
N SER A 91 -10.52 -2.65 -10.15
CA SER A 91 -11.41 -1.96 -11.11
C SER A 91 -10.65 -1.17 -12.19
N LEU A 92 -9.35 -0.91 -12.01
CA LEU A 92 -8.51 -0.21 -12.98
C LEU A 92 -7.98 -1.10 -14.09
N GLN A 93 -8.07 -2.43 -13.95
CA GLN A 93 -7.45 -3.36 -14.89
C GLN A 93 -7.84 -3.11 -16.36
N PRO A 94 -9.12 -2.87 -16.71
CA PRO A 94 -9.49 -2.54 -18.09
C PRO A 94 -8.82 -1.25 -18.60
N TYR A 95 -8.75 -0.23 -17.74
CA TYR A 95 -8.13 1.04 -18.09
C TYR A 95 -6.61 0.91 -18.29
N LEU A 96 -5.92 0.15 -17.43
CA LEU A 96 -4.47 -0.06 -17.54
C LEU A 96 -4.09 -0.82 -18.82
N LEU A 97 -4.94 -1.76 -19.27
CA LEU A 97 -4.74 -2.50 -20.52
C LEU A 97 -4.87 -1.62 -21.77
N GLU A 98 -5.72 -0.59 -21.71
CA GLU A 98 -6.03 0.30 -22.84
C GLU A 98 -5.31 1.65 -22.77
N SER A 99 -4.67 1.95 -21.64
CA SER A 99 -4.04 3.26 -21.41
C SER A 99 -2.89 3.48 -22.38
N THR A 100 -2.89 4.65 -23.01
CA THR A 100 -1.79 5.11 -23.86
C THR A 100 -0.84 6.04 -23.13
N HIS A 101 -1.12 6.34 -21.86
CA HIS A 101 -0.36 7.26 -21.05
C HIS A 101 1.03 6.68 -20.77
N TRP A 102 2.07 7.48 -20.97
CA TRP A 102 3.47 7.03 -20.89
C TRP A 102 3.82 6.38 -19.55
N LYS A 103 3.23 6.86 -18.45
CA LYS A 103 3.42 6.33 -17.08
C LYS A 103 2.93 4.90 -16.90
N PHE A 104 1.94 4.45 -17.69
CA PHE A 104 1.37 3.11 -17.58
C PHE A 104 1.69 2.24 -18.80
N LYS A 105 2.47 2.78 -19.74
CA LYS A 105 2.75 2.15 -21.02
C LYS A 105 4.17 1.60 -21.02
N GLY A 106 4.29 0.28 -21.08
CA GLY A 106 5.57 -0.42 -21.24
C GLY A 106 6.34 -0.64 -19.94
N GLU A 107 5.76 -0.27 -18.79
CA GLU A 107 6.23 -0.64 -17.46
C GLU A 107 5.15 -1.48 -16.76
N GLU A 108 5.57 -2.42 -15.92
CA GLU A 108 4.64 -3.14 -15.05
C GLU A 108 4.05 -2.13 -14.04
N PHE A 109 2.73 -2.14 -13.87
CA PHE A 109 2.07 -1.18 -12.98
C PHE A 109 2.57 -1.26 -11.52
N ALA A 110 3.08 -2.42 -11.13
CA ALA A 110 3.76 -2.62 -9.84
C ALA A 110 4.98 -1.69 -9.66
N ASP A 111 5.78 -1.47 -10.70
CA ASP A 111 6.95 -0.58 -10.66
C ASP A 111 6.52 0.89 -10.50
N VAL A 112 5.42 1.28 -11.16
CA VAL A 112 4.82 2.61 -11.00
C VAL A 112 4.37 2.82 -9.55
N VAL A 113 3.65 1.86 -8.96
CA VAL A 113 3.22 1.91 -7.57
C VAL A 113 4.44 1.98 -6.63
N LYS A 114 5.46 1.15 -6.86
CA LYS A 114 6.69 1.12 -6.08
C LYS A 114 7.41 2.48 -6.11
N HIS A 115 7.54 3.09 -7.29
CA HIS A 115 8.17 4.39 -7.44
C HIS A 115 7.43 5.49 -6.65
N GLU A 116 6.10 5.56 -6.79
CA GLU A 116 5.27 6.54 -6.07
C GLU A 116 5.34 6.36 -4.55
N LEU A 117 5.38 5.11 -4.07
CA LEU A 117 5.54 4.81 -2.64
C LEU A 117 6.91 5.26 -2.13
N ARG A 118 7.98 4.95 -2.85
CA ARG A 118 9.35 5.39 -2.52
C ARG A 118 9.43 6.91 -2.43
N ASP A 119 8.93 7.60 -3.45
CA ASP A 119 8.95 9.06 -3.52
C ASP A 119 8.17 9.66 -2.34
N TYR A 120 6.99 9.13 -2.03
CA TYR A 120 6.19 9.61 -0.90
C TYR A 120 6.86 9.36 0.46
N LEU A 121 7.39 8.16 0.69
CA LEU A 121 8.03 7.79 1.96
C LEU A 121 9.22 8.69 2.30
N SER A 122 9.95 9.17 1.30
CA SER A 122 11.04 10.15 1.48
C SER A 122 10.59 11.49 2.10
N THR A 123 9.29 11.76 2.09
CA THR A 123 8.68 12.98 2.67
C THR A 123 7.70 12.68 3.81
N CYS A 124 7.44 11.41 4.11
CA CYS A 124 6.46 10.99 5.12
C CYS A 124 7.03 11.10 6.54
N SER A 125 6.94 12.30 7.12
CA SER A 125 7.41 12.56 8.49
C SER A 125 6.78 11.62 9.54
N GLY A 126 5.53 11.17 9.32
CA GLY A 126 4.85 10.23 10.22
C GLY A 126 5.54 8.86 10.26
N PHE A 127 5.98 8.36 9.11
CA PHE A 127 6.75 7.11 9.01
C PHE A 127 8.15 7.26 9.61
N MET A 128 8.85 8.38 9.33
CA MET A 128 10.21 8.64 9.83
C MET A 128 10.35 8.68 11.36
N ARG A 129 9.24 8.76 12.09
CA ARG A 129 9.22 8.71 13.56
C ARG A 129 9.38 7.30 14.13
N TYR A 130 9.28 6.28 13.28
CA TYR A 130 9.38 4.88 13.67
C TYR A 130 10.64 4.24 13.07
N SER A 131 11.24 3.30 13.78
CA SER A 131 12.46 2.59 13.33
C SER A 131 12.17 1.40 12.42
N LEU A 132 11.07 1.44 11.67
CA LEU A 132 10.70 0.38 10.72
C LEU A 132 11.45 0.56 9.39
N VAL A 133 11.71 -0.56 8.73
CA VAL A 133 12.26 -0.57 7.37
C VAL A 133 11.12 -0.74 6.37
N ALA A 134 10.97 0.19 5.42
CA ALA A 134 9.97 0.06 4.36
C ALA A 134 10.46 -0.90 3.27
N VAL A 135 9.64 -1.90 2.94
CA VAL A 135 9.94 -2.89 1.91
C VAL A 135 8.75 -3.10 0.99
N PHE A 136 9.02 -3.32 -0.29
CA PHE A 136 8.04 -3.64 -1.31
C PHE A 136 8.16 -5.10 -1.73
N SER A 137 7.02 -5.75 -1.98
CA SER A 137 6.93 -7.13 -2.46
C SER A 137 5.89 -7.20 -3.56
N GLU A 138 6.23 -7.86 -4.67
CA GLU A 138 5.29 -8.14 -5.77
C GLU A 138 4.77 -9.58 -5.66
N GLY A 139 3.90 -9.83 -4.68
CA GLY A 139 3.29 -11.14 -4.43
C GLY A 139 4.20 -12.26 -3.90
N ASP A 140 5.52 -12.03 -3.80
CA ASP A 140 6.50 -12.98 -3.22
C ASP A 140 7.35 -12.31 -2.13
N ARG A 141 6.99 -12.54 -0.86
CA ARG A 141 7.67 -11.95 0.31
C ARG A 141 9.11 -12.43 0.51
N ALA A 142 9.55 -13.47 -0.19
CA ALA A 142 10.97 -13.84 -0.21
C ALA A 142 11.80 -12.89 -1.08
N LYS A 143 11.15 -12.16 -2.00
CA LYS A 143 11.75 -11.22 -2.93
C LYS A 143 11.24 -9.81 -2.64
N THR A 144 11.82 -9.19 -1.63
CA THR A 144 11.50 -7.81 -1.28
C THR A 144 12.58 -6.84 -1.70
N GLU A 145 12.16 -5.64 -2.11
CA GLU A 145 13.03 -4.50 -2.38
C GLU A 145 12.86 -3.43 -1.29
N LEU A 146 13.93 -2.69 -0.97
CA LEU A 146 13.84 -1.53 -0.09
C LEU A 146 13.18 -0.36 -0.83
N LEU A 147 12.28 0.33 -0.14
CA LEU A 147 11.65 1.55 -0.63
C LEU A 147 12.49 2.77 -0.26
#